data_AF-A0AAN1ZVT3-F1
#
_entry.id   AF-A0AAN1ZVT3-F1
#
_cell.length_a   1.000
_cell.length_b   1.000
_cell.length_c   1.000
_cell.angle_alpha   90.00
_cell.angle_beta   90.00
_cell.angle_gamma   90.00
#
_symmetry.space_group_name_H-M   'P 1'
#
loop_
_entity.id
_entity.type
_entity.pdbx_description
1 polymer ?
#
loop_
_entity_poly.entity_id
_entity_poly.type
_entity_poly.pdbx_seq_one_letter_code
_entity_poly.pdbx_strand_id
1 'polypeptide(L)'
;MDNISLTLKKGNIAGLIGNNGAGKTTLMKLISGILERPNGTIDLNTKTVGTLIEAPALYPNMTVEANLKFYCRLYHKDYSSIDCYKEDLEVATYLKRKASKLSLGMKQRVGLFIALITSDEFILLDETT
;
A
#
# COMPACT_ATOMS: atom_id res chain seq x y z
N MET A 1 1.38 -20.95 -10.81
CA MET A 1 1.58 -20.73 -9.36
C MET A 1 0.75 -21.80 -8.71
N ASP A 2 1.40 -22.84 -8.21
CA ASP A 2 0.71 -24.10 -7.98
C ASP A 2 0.85 -24.47 -6.50
N ASN A 3 -0.28 -24.68 -5.83
CA ASN A 3 -0.38 -25.18 -4.46
C ASN A 3 0.42 -24.40 -3.38
N ILE A 4 0.23 -23.08 -3.31
CA ILE A 4 0.85 -22.25 -2.26
C ILE A 4 0.04 -22.34 -0.97
N SER A 5 0.71 -22.60 0.15
CA SER A 5 0.12 -22.56 1.50
C SER A 5 0.95 -21.62 2.39
N LEU A 6 0.29 -20.65 3.01
CA LEU A 6 0.91 -19.66 3.89
C LEU A 6 -0.04 -19.33 5.04
N THR A 7 0.52 -19.15 6.23
CA THR A 7 -0.20 -18.62 7.39
C THR A 7 0.66 -17.54 8.04
N LEU A 8 0.09 -16.34 8.20
CA LEU A 8 0.75 -15.21 8.85
C LEU A 8 -0.04 -14.86 10.12
N LYS A 9 0.68 -14.61 11.22
CA LYS A 9 0.06 -14.14 12.47
C LYS A 9 0.20 -12.62 12.58
N LYS A 10 -0.73 -12.00 13.30
CA LYS A 10 -0.69 -10.56 13.60
C LYS A 10 0.67 -10.18 14.21
N GLY A 11 1.25 -9.08 13.73
CA GLY A 11 2.55 -8.58 14.16
C GLY A 11 3.75 -9.26 13.49
N ASN A 12 3.56 -10.24 12.60
CA ASN A 12 4.66 -10.78 11.81
C ASN A 12 4.93 -9.91 10.58
N ILE A 13 6.22 -9.74 10.30
CA ILE A 13 6.72 -9.19 9.03
C ILE A 13 7.24 -10.38 8.24
N ALA A 14 6.75 -10.56 7.02
CA ALA A 14 7.17 -11.63 6.12
C ALA A 14 7.68 -11.04 4.80
N GLY A 15 8.81 -11.55 4.31
CA GLY A 15 9.35 -11.21 2.99
C GLY A 15 8.98 -12.28 1.97
N LEU A 16 8.45 -11.87 0.82
CA LEU A 16 8.21 -12.75 -0.33
C LEU A 16 9.38 -12.63 -1.31
N ILE A 17 10.24 -13.66 -1.35
CA ILE A 17 11.49 -13.65 -2.12
C ILE A 17 11.38 -14.62 -3.30
N GLY A 18 11.91 -14.21 -4.46
CA GLY A 18 11.98 -15.04 -5.65
C GLY A 18 12.45 -14.24 -6.86
N ASN A 19 12.79 -14.92 -7.95
CA ASN A 19 13.24 -14.28 -9.19
C ASN A 19 12.16 -13.39 -9.83
N ASN A 20 12.54 -12.53 -10.76
CA ASN A 20 11.59 -11.81 -11.61
C ASN A 20 10.76 -12.82 -12.41
N GLY A 21 9.44 -12.62 -12.47
CA GLY A 21 8.52 -13.57 -13.09
C GLY A 21 8.09 -14.75 -12.22
N ALA A 22 8.60 -14.87 -10.98
CA ALA A 22 8.19 -15.95 -10.07
C ALA A 22 6.71 -15.86 -9.59
N GLY A 23 5.99 -14.79 -9.94
CA GLY A 23 4.59 -14.59 -9.57
C GLY A 23 4.37 -13.84 -8.25
N LYS A 24 5.38 -13.15 -7.71
CA LYS A 24 5.29 -12.39 -6.45
C LYS A 24 4.16 -11.35 -6.47
N THR A 25 4.19 -10.46 -7.45
CA THR A 25 3.15 -9.44 -7.65
C THR A 25 1.78 -10.06 -7.92
N THR A 26 1.73 -11.19 -8.64
CA THR A 26 0.48 -11.94 -8.84
C THR A 26 -0.09 -12.44 -7.52
N LEU A 27 0.73 -13.01 -6.64
CA LEU A 27 0.32 -13.44 -5.30
C LEU A 27 -0.23 -12.24 -4.49
N MET A 28 0.50 -11.13 -4.48
CA MET A 28 0.08 -9.93 -3.76
C MET A 28 -1.26 -9.39 -4.28
N LYS A 29 -1.48 -9.37 -5.59
CA LYS A 29 -2.76 -8.96 -6.21
C LYS A 29 -3.92 -9.91 -5.90
N LEU A 30 -3.66 -11.21 -5.74
CA LEU A 30 -4.67 -12.18 -5.30
C LEU A 30 -5.03 -12.00 -3.82
N ILE A 31 -4.04 -11.74 -2.96
CA ILE A 31 -4.25 -11.49 -1.53
C ILE A 31 -5.00 -10.17 -1.33
N SER A 32 -4.66 -9.11 -2.06
CA SER A 32 -5.34 -7.81 -1.98
C SER A 32 -6.76 -7.81 -2.56
N GLY A 33 -7.16 -8.85 -3.28
CA GLY A 33 -8.45 -8.94 -3.94
C GLY A 33 -8.55 -8.14 -5.25
N ILE A 34 -7.43 -7.64 -5.79
CA ILE A 34 -7.37 -6.98 -7.10
C ILE A 34 -7.60 -8.00 -8.23
N LEU A 35 -7.07 -9.22 -8.08
CA LEU A 35 -7.32 -10.33 -8.99
C LEU A 35 -8.31 -11.32 -8.37
N GLU A 36 -9.27 -11.76 -9.17
CA GLU A 36 -10.15 -12.86 -8.79
C GLU A 36 -9.37 -14.17 -8.68
N ARG A 37 -9.79 -15.01 -7.75
CA ARG A 37 -9.14 -16.28 -7.45
C ARG A 37 -9.77 -17.36 -8.32
N PRO A 38 -8.99 -18.03 -9.21
CA PRO A 38 -9.55 -19.12 -9.99
C PRO A 38 -9.80 -20.37 -9.14
N ASN A 39 -8.97 -20.63 -8.11
CA ASN A 39 -9.09 -21.76 -7.18
C ASN A 39 -8.44 -21.43 -5.82
N GLY A 40 -8.94 -22.01 -4.73
CA GLY A 40 -8.37 -21.90 -3.38
C GLY A 40 -9.04 -20.86 -2.46
N THR A 41 -8.50 -20.71 -1.24
CA THR A 41 -9.06 -19.86 -0.20
C THR A 41 -7.98 -18.94 0.38
N ILE A 42 -8.32 -17.67 0.59
CA ILE A 42 -7.53 -16.74 1.41
C ILE A 42 -8.51 -16.19 2.43
N ASP A 43 -8.22 -16.48 3.69
CA ASP A 43 -8.95 -16.02 4.84
C ASP A 43 -8.16 -14.88 5.48
N LEU A 44 -8.72 -13.67 5.43
CA LEU A 44 -8.15 -12.48 6.04
C LEU A 44 -9.04 -12.07 7.19
N ASN A 45 -8.46 -11.89 8.37
CA ASN A 45 -9.15 -11.36 9.55
C ASN A 45 -9.48 -9.85 9.43
N THR A 46 -9.36 -9.29 8.23
CA THR A 46 -9.64 -7.89 7.91
C THR A 46 -10.40 -7.80 6.59
N LYS A 47 -11.29 -6.80 6.49
CA LYS A 47 -11.99 -6.46 5.24
C LYS A 47 -11.17 -5.53 4.35
N THR A 48 -10.16 -4.86 4.92
CA THR A 48 -9.33 -3.87 4.26
C THR A 48 -7.88 -4.34 4.27
N VAL A 49 -7.23 -4.24 3.12
CA VAL A 49 -5.80 -4.51 2.96
C VAL A 49 -5.15 -3.24 2.45
N GLY A 50 -4.23 -2.68 3.22
CA GLY A 50 -3.43 -1.56 2.75
C GLY A 50 -2.45 -2.07 1.70
N THR A 51 -2.39 -1.41 0.55
CA THR A 51 -1.54 -1.87 -0.55
C THR A 51 -0.66 -0.77 -1.10
N LEU A 52 0.59 -1.11 -1.34
CA LEU A 52 1.50 -0.41 -2.23
C LEU A 52 2.07 -1.44 -3.19
N ILE A 53 1.28 -1.80 -4.19
CA ILE A 53 1.67 -2.76 -5.23
C ILE A 53 1.94 -1.93 -6.49
N GLU A 54 3.11 -2.11 -7.11
CA GLU A 54 3.56 -1.27 -8.23
C GLU A 54 3.58 0.23 -7.86
N ALA A 55 2.99 1.10 -8.68
CA ALA A 55 2.98 2.53 -8.44
C ALA A 55 1.74 2.96 -7.64
N PRO A 56 1.88 3.85 -6.64
CA PRO A 56 0.74 4.35 -5.88
C PRO A 56 -0.20 5.19 -6.76
N ALA A 57 -1.50 4.97 -6.57
CA ALA A 57 -2.56 5.66 -7.30
C ALA A 57 -2.75 7.11 -6.83
N LEU A 58 -1.82 8.00 -7.17
CA LEU A 58 -1.91 9.41 -6.81
C LEU A 58 -2.64 10.23 -7.89
N TYR A 59 -3.48 11.16 -7.47
CA TYR A 59 -4.06 12.17 -8.35
C TYR A 59 -2.99 13.20 -8.72
N PRO A 60 -2.51 13.24 -9.99
CA PRO A 60 -1.29 13.95 -10.38
C PRO A 60 -1.41 15.48 -10.25
N ASN A 61 -2.63 16.00 -10.34
CA ASN A 61 -2.90 17.44 -10.30
C ASN A 61 -3.17 17.96 -8.88
N MET A 62 -3.35 17.07 -7.91
CA MET A 62 -3.54 17.40 -6.50
C MET A 62 -2.20 17.50 -5.79
N THR A 63 -2.16 18.30 -4.72
CA THR A 63 -1.01 18.31 -3.80
C THR A 63 -0.92 16.98 -3.05
N VAL A 64 0.24 16.67 -2.47
CA VAL A 64 0.38 15.50 -1.60
C VAL A 64 -0.59 15.56 -0.43
N GLU A 65 -0.71 16.70 0.23
CA GLU A 65 -1.68 16.90 1.31
C GLU A 65 -3.11 16.63 0.85
N ALA A 66 -3.51 17.12 -0.33
CA ALA A 66 -4.84 16.90 -0.86
C ALA A 66 -5.10 15.42 -1.20
N ASN A 67 -4.10 14.71 -1.73
CA ASN A 67 -4.19 13.26 -1.94
C ASN A 67 -4.41 12.51 -0.62
N LEU A 68 -3.59 12.81 0.39
CA LEU A 68 -3.70 12.15 1.69
C LEU A 68 -5.05 12.43 2.36
N LYS A 69 -5.52 13.69 2.35
CA LYS A 69 -6.85 14.05 2.86
C LYS A 69 -7.98 13.35 2.10
N PHE A 70 -7.84 13.18 0.78
CA PHE A 70 -8.80 12.41 -0.02
C PHE A 70 -8.88 10.96 0.45
N TYR A 71 -7.73 10.28 0.61
CA TYR A 71 -7.71 8.90 1.10
C TYR A 71 -8.22 8.76 2.53
N CYS A 72 -7.85 9.69 3.43
CA CYS A 72 -8.41 9.72 4.79
C CYS A 72 -9.94 9.81 4.76
N ARG A 73 -10.51 10.70 3.93
CA ARG A 73 -11.96 10.83 3.79
C ARG A 73 -12.61 9.59 3.19
N LEU A 74 -11.99 8.98 2.17
CA LEU A 74 -12.49 7.78 1.50
C LEU A 74 -12.55 6.57 2.44
N TYR A 75 -11.58 6.45 3.35
CA TYR A 75 -11.47 5.33 4.29
C TYR A 75 -11.94 5.68 5.71
N HIS A 76 -12.63 6.81 5.88
CA HIS A 76 -13.16 7.26 7.17
C HIS A 76 -12.11 7.35 8.30
N LYS A 77 -10.88 7.77 7.96
CA LYS A 77 -9.79 8.03 8.90
C LYS A 77 -9.61 9.53 9.10
N ASP A 78 -9.15 9.92 10.29
CA ASP A 78 -8.70 11.30 10.53
C ASP A 78 -7.35 11.54 9.83
N TYR A 79 -7.19 12.69 9.19
CA TYR A 79 -5.91 13.12 8.62
C TYR A 79 -4.81 13.27 9.68
N SER A 80 -5.17 13.58 10.92
CA SER A 80 -4.21 13.66 12.04
C SER A 80 -3.60 12.30 12.41
N SER A 81 -4.28 11.19 12.08
CA SER A 81 -3.82 9.83 12.43
C SER A 81 -2.49 9.43 11.79
N ILE A 82 -2.05 10.16 10.77
CA ILE A 82 -0.80 9.92 10.07
C ILE A 82 0.27 10.98 10.39
N ASP A 83 0.00 11.93 11.29
CA ASP A 83 0.94 13.02 11.60
C ASP A 83 2.28 12.49 12.12
N CYS A 84 2.26 11.46 12.97
CA CYS A 84 3.46 10.84 13.52
C CYS A 84 4.41 10.29 12.45
N TYR A 85 3.90 9.90 11.27
CA TYR A 85 4.73 9.32 10.20
C TYR A 85 5.27 10.38 9.23
N LYS A 86 4.77 11.63 9.25
CA LYS A 86 5.13 12.69 8.29
C LYS A 86 6.61 13.05 8.30
N GLU A 87 7.21 13.01 9.49
CA GLU A 87 8.64 13.25 9.68
C GLU A 87 9.46 12.02 9.31
N ASP A 88 9.10 10.84 9.85
CA ASP A 88 9.78 9.56 9.59
C ASP A 88 9.87 9.22 8.10
N LEU A 89 8.84 9.56 7.33
CA LEU A 89 8.77 9.32 5.89
C LEU A 89 9.17 10.55 5.05
N GLU A 90 9.68 11.60 5.70
CA GLU A 90 10.18 12.85 5.09
C GLU A 90 9.15 13.58 4.20
N VAL A 91 7.86 13.24 4.29
CA VAL A 91 6.79 13.80 3.44
C VAL A 91 6.44 15.24 3.81
N ALA A 92 6.67 15.63 5.08
CA ALA A 92 6.37 16.97 5.59
C ALA A 92 6.95 18.09 4.70
N THR A 93 8.15 17.87 4.15
CA THR A 93 8.90 18.85 3.36
C THR A 93 8.28 19.16 1.98
N TYR A 94 7.32 18.35 1.50
CA TYR A 94 6.73 18.50 0.17
C TYR A 94 5.20 18.32 0.11
N LEU A 95 4.50 18.45 1.24
CA LEU A 95 3.04 18.35 1.31
C LEU A 95 2.29 19.22 0.29
N LYS A 96 2.82 20.42 0.01
CA LYS A 96 2.22 21.40 -0.92
C LYS A 96 2.59 21.15 -2.39
N ARG A 97 3.50 20.23 -2.71
CA ARG A 97 3.87 19.92 -4.11
C ARG A 97 2.79 19.06 -4.77
N LYS A 98 2.55 19.28 -6.06
CA LYS A 98 1.68 18.42 -6.88
C LYS A 98 2.31 17.02 -7.05
N ALA A 99 1.48 15.98 -7.00
CA ALA A 99 1.96 14.59 -7.15
C ALA A 99 2.68 14.33 -8.50
N SER A 100 2.29 15.03 -9.56
CA SER A 100 2.97 15.01 -10.87
C SER A 100 4.41 15.51 -10.85
N LYS A 101 4.82 16.25 -9.81
CA LYS A 101 6.17 16.83 -9.67
C LYS A 101 7.06 16.04 -8.71
N LEU A 102 6.60 14.88 -8.24
CA LEU A 102 7.35 14.02 -7.34
C LEU A 102 8.22 13.03 -8.13
N SER A 103 9.41 12.72 -7.61
CA SER A 103 10.19 11.57 -8.07
C SER A 103 9.47 10.26 -7.74
N LEU A 104 9.89 9.15 -8.34
CA LEU A 104 9.32 7.83 -8.02
C LEU A 104 9.46 7.51 -6.53
N GLY A 105 10.63 7.75 -5.93
CA GLY A 105 10.86 7.54 -4.49
C GLY A 105 9.95 8.41 -3.60
N MET A 106 9.72 9.67 -3.97
CA MET A 106 8.77 10.52 -3.26
C MET A 106 7.33 9.98 -3.40
N LYS A 107 6.95 9.48 -4.59
CA LYS A 107 5.64 8.85 -4.78
C LYS A 107 5.50 7.59 -3.94
N GLN A 108 6.52 6.72 -3.88
CA GLN A 108 6.54 5.52 -3.04
C GLN A 108 6.33 5.87 -1.56
N ARG A 109 7.03 6.88 -1.03
CA ARG A 109 6.83 7.36 0.35
C ARG A 109 5.40 7.82 0.60
N VAL A 110 4.80 8.58 -0.31
CA VAL A 110 3.37 8.95 -0.22
C VAL A 110 2.46 7.72 -0.35
N GLY A 111 2.83 6.75 -1.19
CA GLY A 111 2.14 5.47 -1.32
C GLY A 111 2.09 4.68 -0.01
N LEU A 112 3.18 4.73 0.78
CA LEU A 112 3.21 4.12 2.10
C LEU A 112 2.19 4.75 3.06
N PHE A 113 2.00 6.07 3.02
CA PHE A 113 0.91 6.71 3.77
C PHE A 113 -0.46 6.20 3.35
N ILE A 114 -0.69 6.05 2.05
CA ILE A 114 -1.97 5.55 1.55
C ILE A 114 -2.18 4.12 2.05
N ALA A 115 -1.16 3.27 2.00
CA ALA A 115 -1.22 1.93 2.57
C ALA A 115 -1.55 1.94 4.07
N LEU A 116 -0.94 2.85 4.85
CA LEU A 116 -1.23 3.03 6.28
C LEU A 116 -2.66 3.52 6.56
N ILE A 117 -3.15 4.48 5.76
CA ILE A 117 -4.53 5.02 5.88
C ILE A 117 -5.56 3.92 5.58
N THR A 118 -5.28 3.11 4.57
CA THR A 118 -6.23 2.13 4.03
C THR A 118 -6.22 0.80 4.81
N SER A 119 -5.18 0.54 5.61
CA SER A 119 -5.06 -0.69 6.41
C SER A 119 -5.69 -0.57 7.79
N ASP A 120 -6.36 -1.64 8.22
CA ASP A 120 -6.70 -1.85 9.63
C ASP A 120 -5.71 -2.80 10.33
N GLU A 121 -5.40 -3.95 9.71
CA GLU A 121 -4.52 -4.96 10.33
C GLU A 121 -3.44 -5.53 9.40
N PHE A 122 -3.56 -5.34 8.08
CA PHE A 122 -2.70 -5.99 7.11
C PHE A 122 -2.28 -5.04 5.99
N ILE A 123 -0.97 -4.99 5.74
CA ILE A 123 -0.34 -4.18 4.71
C ILE A 123 0.47 -5.08 3.78
N LEU A 124 0.31 -4.89 2.48
CA LEU A 124 1.10 -5.50 1.42
C LEU A 124 1.93 -4.43 0.72
N LEU A 125 3.25 -4.62 0.71
CA LEU A 125 4.20 -3.75 0.04
C LEU A 125 4.93 -4.58 -1.03
N ASP A 126 4.88 -4.12 -2.28
CA ASP A 126 5.70 -4.65 -3.36
C ASP A 126 6.93 -3.78 -3.54
N GLU A 127 8.09 -4.40 -3.74
CA GLU A 127 9.31 -3.67 -4.05
C GLU A 127 9.18 -3.16 -5.50
N THR A 128 9.19 -1.84 -5.66
CA THR A 128 9.19 -1.23 -6.99
C THR A 128 10.62 -1.23 -7.49
N THR A 129 10.96 -2.26 -8.28
CA THR A 129 12.22 -2.34 -9.05
C THR A 129 12.47 -1.08 -9.88
#